data_AF-A0A7V7B2B1-F1
#
_entry.id   AF-A0A7V7B2B1-F1
#
_cell.length_a   1.000
_cell.length_b   1.000
_cell.length_c   1.000
_cell.angle_alpha   90.00
_cell.angle_beta   90.00
_cell.angle_gamma   90.00
#
_symmetry.space_group_name_H-M   'P 1'
#
loop_
_entity.id
_entity.type
_entity.pdbx_description
1 polymer ?
#
loop_
_entity_poly.entity_id
_entity_poly.type
_entity_poly.pdbx_seq_one_letter_code
_entity_poly.pdbx_strand_id
1 'polypeptide(L)' 'MFDLGSEKQMKFMQIAMKYMPEAKEFFEQNNIELSMDQMMPMAELLMKVMNEAYDLGKANSEE' A
#
# COMPACT_ATOMS: atom_id res chain seq x y z
N MET A 1 5.86 -11.75 9.34
CA MET A 1 4.74 -11.12 10.05
C MET A 1 4.84 -9.65 9.72
N PHE A 2 3.84 -9.07 9.04
CA PHE A 2 3.81 -7.62 8.81
C PHE A 2 3.89 -6.92 10.16
N ASP A 3 4.99 -6.22 10.43
CA ASP A 3 5.12 -5.40 11.62
C ASP A 3 4.26 -4.14 11.40
N LEU A 4 3.00 -4.22 11.80
CA LEU A 4 2.02 -3.14 11.76
C LEU A 4 2.23 -2.15 12.92
N GLY A 5 3.44 -2.08 13.50
CA GLY A 5 3.73 -1.49 14.81
C GLY A 5 3.36 -0.01 14.99
N SER A 6 2.95 0.70 13.94
CA SER A 6 2.47 2.10 14.04
C SER A 6 1.01 2.27 13.64
N GLU A 7 0.29 3.13 14.38
CA GLU A 7 -1.08 3.54 14.06
C GLU A 7 -1.21 4.11 12.62
N LYS A 8 -0.15 4.72 12.11
CA LYS A 8 -0.07 5.24 10.74
C LYS A 8 -0.07 4.13 9.69
N GLN A 9 0.71 3.06 9.87
CA GLN A 9 0.71 1.91 8.97
C GLN A 9 -0.67 1.23 8.92
N MET A 10 -1.39 1.16 10.04
CA MET A 10 -2.77 0.66 10.03
C MET A 10 -3.71 1.53 9.19
N LYS A 11 -3.61 2.86 9.30
CA LYS A 11 -4.39 3.80 8.47
C LYS A 11 -4.06 3.67 6.98
N PHE A 12 -2.78 3.53 6.66
CA PHE A 12 -2.33 3.28 5.29
C PHE A 12 -2.85 1.97 4.73
N MET A 13 -2.85 0.89 5.53
CA MET A 13 -3.46 -0.37 5.12
C MET A 13 -4.97 -0.23 4.89
N GLN A 14 -5.68 0.50 5.73
CA GLN A 14 -7.12 0.75 5.52
C GLN A 14 -7.39 1.48 4.20
N ILE A 15 -6.56 2.47 3.86
CA ILE A 15 -6.63 3.18 2.58
C ILE A 15 -6.32 2.22 1.43
N ALA A 16 -5.24 1.44 1.51
CA ALA A 16 -4.88 0.48 0.47
C ALA A 16 -5.99 -0.56 0.23
N MET A 17 -6.59 -1.10 1.29
CA MET A 17 -7.70 -2.06 1.20
C MET A 17 -8.95 -1.47 0.55
N LYS A 18 -9.20 -0.16 0.71
CA LYS A 18 -10.32 0.52 0.04
C LYS A 18 -10.16 0.51 -1.49
N TYR A 19 -8.95 0.60 -2.00
CA TYR A 19 -8.65 0.63 -3.45
C TYR A 19 -8.28 -0.73 -4.03
N MET A 20 -8.05 -1.75 -3.18
CA MET A 20 -7.72 -3.10 -3.63
C MET A 20 -8.74 -3.69 -4.63
N PRO A 21 -10.08 -3.49 -4.50
CA PRO A 21 -11.04 -3.97 -5.50
C PRO A 21 -10.85 -3.35 -6.90
N GLU A 22 -10.51 -2.06 -6.98
CA GLU A 22 -10.28 -1.36 -8.25
C GLU A 22 -9.00 -1.88 -8.93
N ALA A 23 -7.94 -2.06 -8.14
CA ALA A 23 -6.72 -2.71 -8.63
C ALA A 23 -7.03 -4.13 -9.13
N LYS A 24 -7.83 -4.89 -8.37
CA LYS A 24 -8.21 -6.26 -8.73
C LYS A 24 -8.92 -6.31 -10.09
N GLU A 25 -9.90 -5.43 -10.30
CA GLU A 25 -10.61 -5.32 -11.57
C GLU A 25 -9.65 -4.97 -12.73
N PHE A 26 -8.73 -4.03 -12.51
CA PHE A 26 -7.73 -3.66 -13.51
C PHE A 26 -6.85 -4.86 -13.92
N PHE A 27 -6.37 -5.65 -12.96
CA PHE A 27 -5.54 -6.82 -13.24
C PHE A 27 -6.32 -7.92 -13.95
N GLU A 28 -7.56 -8.19 -13.53
CA GLU A 28 -8.44 -9.18 -14.18
C GLU A 28 -8.72 -8.82 -15.64
N GLN A 29 -9.00 -7.54 -15.94
CA GLN A 29 -9.21 -7.06 -17.32
C GLN A 29 -7.98 -7.26 -18.22
N ASN A 30 -6.78 -7.29 -17.63
CA ASN A 30 -5.53 -7.50 -18.35
C ASN A 30 -5.10 -8.98 -18.38
N ASN A 31 -5.97 -9.91 -18.00
CA ASN A 31 -5.69 -11.34 -17.86
C ASN A 31 -4.51 -11.63 -16.90
N ILE A 32 -4.31 -10.77 -15.91
CA ILE A 32 -3.32 -10.95 -14.85
C ILE A 32 -4.05 -11.52 -13.64
N GLU A 33 -3.82 -12.79 -13.33
CA GLU A 33 -4.33 -13.39 -12.10
C GLU A 33 -3.55 -12.85 -10.90
N LEU A 34 -4.26 -12.15 -10.01
CA LEU A 34 -3.71 -11.74 -8.73
C LEU A 34 -3.62 -12.93 -7.78
N SER A 35 -2.42 -13.50 -7.65
CA SER A 35 -2.13 -14.45 -6.59
C SER A 35 -2.01 -13.72 -5.24
N MET A 36 -2.65 -14.27 -4.20
CA MET A 36 -2.51 -13.74 -2.83
C MET A 36 -1.05 -13.75 -2.35
N ASP A 37 -0.25 -14.71 -2.83
CA ASP A 37 1.17 -14.82 -2.52
C ASP A 37 2.00 -13.70 -3.18
N GLN A 38 1.58 -13.24 -4.38
CA GLN A 38 2.19 -12.11 -5.08
C GLN A 38 1.73 -10.76 -4.52
N MET A 39 0.52 -10.68 -3.97
CA MET A 39 0.00 -9.45 -3.37
C MET A 39 0.69 -9.08 -2.06
N MET A 40 1.11 -10.06 -1.25
CA MET A 40 1.86 -9.80 -0.01
C MET A 40 3.12 -8.95 -0.22
N PRO A 41 4.10 -9.34 -1.07
CA PRO A 41 5.30 -8.53 -1.30
C PRO A 41 5.00 -7.18 -1.96
N MET A 42 3.93 -7.10 -2.77
CA MET A 42 3.47 -5.84 -3.36
C MET A 42 2.93 -4.88 -2.29
N ALA A 43 2.16 -5.38 -1.32
CA ALA A 43 1.67 -4.61 -0.19
C ALA A 43 2.82 -4.12 0.71
N GLU A 44 3.85 -4.94 0.94
CA GLU A 44 5.06 -4.50 1.66
C GLU A 44 5.77 -3.35 0.95
N LEU A 45 5.93 -3.44 -0.39
CA LEU A 45 6.52 -2.38 -1.18
C LEU A 45 5.68 -1.10 -1.13
N LEU A 46 4.35 -1.22 -1.26
CA LEU A 46 3.43 -0.09 -1.15
C LEU A 46 3.58 0.62 0.21
N MET A 47 3.67 -0.13 1.32
CA MET A 47 3.88 0.48 2.64
C MET A 47 5.19 1.26 2.72
N LYS A 48 6.28 0.75 2.13
CA LYS A 48 7.57 1.47 2.09
C LYS A 48 7.44 2.79 1.34
N VAL A 49 6.86 2.77 0.14
CA VAL A 49 6.64 3.97 -0.69
C VAL A 49 5.81 5.02 0.05
N MET A 50 4.74 4.61 0.73
CA MET A 50 3.90 5.56 1.49
C MET A 50 4.62 6.16 2.70
N ASN A 51 5.48 5.40 3.38
CA ASN A 51 6.27 5.95 4.48
C ASN A 51 7.25 7.02 3.96
N GLU A 52 7.96 6.74 2.86
CA GLU A 52 8.87 7.71 2.25
C GLU A 52 8.13 8.96 1.75
N ALA A 53 6.97 8.79 1.12
CA ALA A 53 6.14 9.91 0.67
C ALA A 53 5.60 10.75 1.84
N TYR A 54 5.25 10.11 2.97
CA TYR A 54 4.84 10.80 4.19
C TYR A 54 5.98 11.62 4.79
N ASP A 55 7.18 11.03 4.87
CA ASP A 55 8.36 11.72 5.40
C ASP A 55 8.74 12.93 4.53
N LEU A 56 8.66 12.79 3.20
CA LEU A 56 8.82 13.91 2.26
C LEU A 56 7.77 15.01 2.50
N GLY A 57 6.50 14.63 2.62
CA GLY A 57 5.41 15.58 2.89
C GLY A 57 5.59 16.32 4.22
N LYS A 58 6.11 15.62 5.24
CA LYS A 58 6.43 16.23 6.54
C LYS A 58 7.58 17.24 6.41
N ALA A 59 8.67 16.89 5.73
CA ALA A 59 9.81 17.79 5.52
C ALA A 59 9.38 19.10 4.83
N ASN A 60 8.53 19.00 3.80
CA ASN A 60 8.00 20.17 3.08
C ASN A 60 7.03 21.03 3.90
N SER A 61 6.48 20.50 5.01
CA SER A 61 5.59 21.27 5.91
C SER A 61 6.34 22.00 7.02
N GLU A 62 7.63 21.73 7.18
CA GLU A 62 8.53 22.37 8.14
C GLU A 62 9.40 23.48 7.49
N GLU A 63 9.26 23.70 6.17
CA GLU A 63 9.76 24.87 5.39
C GLU A 63 8.73 26.01 5.30
#